data_AF-A0A3M0ZZW8-F1
#
_entry.id   AF-A0A3M0ZZW8-F1
#
_cell.length_a   1.000
_cell.length_b   1.000
_cell.length_c   1.000
_cell.angle_alpha   90.00
_cell.angle_beta   90.00
_cell.angle_gamma   90.00
#
_symmetry.space_group_name_H-M   'P 1'
#
loop_
_entity.id
_entity.type
_entity.pdbx_description
1 polymer ?
#
loop_
_entity_poly.entity_id
_entity_poly.type
_entity_poly.pdbx_seq_one_letter_code
_entity_poly.pdbx_strand_id
1 'polypeptide(L)'
;MHPDAMIDALIGREGGFVDDPDDPGGATKYGITLAVLEGWRGRRLGREDVAALKLAEARAIYAELYYRRPGIDRLPAALQPLLFDTAVNQGPV
;
A
#
# COMPACT_ATOMS: atom_id res chain seq x y z
N MET A 1 13.79 12.79 -0.43
CA MET A 1 13.40 12.14 0.85
C MET A 1 13.17 10.67 0.52
N HIS A 2 13.64 9.71 1.32
CA HIS A 2 13.28 8.31 1.10
C HIS A 2 11.88 8.09 1.73
N PRO A 3 10.92 7.43 1.05
CA PRO A 3 9.55 7.36 1.55
C PRO A 3 9.40 6.48 2.79
N ASP A 4 10.46 5.78 3.20
CA ASP A 4 10.50 4.85 4.33
C ASP A 4 9.84 5.38 5.60
N ALA A 5 10.12 6.62 6.01
CA ALA A 5 9.53 7.20 7.21
C ALA A 5 8.00 7.39 7.10
N MET A 6 7.49 7.70 5.90
CA MET A 6 6.05 7.82 5.64
C MET A 6 5.39 6.46 5.60
N ILE A 7 6.05 5.48 4.97
CA ILE A 7 5.59 4.09 4.89
C ILE A 7 5.58 3.45 6.29
N ASP A 8 6.58 3.72 7.13
CA ASP A 8 6.65 3.27 8.52
C ASP A 8 5.47 3.79 9.35
N ALA A 9 5.19 5.09 9.24
CA ALA A 9 4.09 5.72 9.95
C ALA A 9 2.73 5.17 9.53
N LEU A 10 2.55 4.88 8.24
CA LEU A 10 1.34 4.27 7.70
C LEU A 10 1.16 2.83 8.21
N ILE A 11 2.17 1.98 8.00
CA ILE A 11 2.05 0.56 8.35
C ILE A 11 1.97 0.34 9.87
N GLY A 12 2.61 1.20 10.67
CA GLY A 12 2.51 1.16 12.13
C GLY A 12 1.09 1.39 12.66
N ARG A 13 0.20 2.01 11.88
CA ARG A 13 -1.20 2.26 12.25
C ARG A 13 -2.15 1.12 11.84
N GLU A 14 -1.86 0.42 10.74
CA GLU A 14 -2.81 -0.50 10.08
C GLU A 14 -2.32 -1.96 10.01
N GLY A 15 -1.28 -2.33 10.77
CA GLY A 15 -0.51 -3.55 10.49
C GLY A 15 -1.18 -4.92 10.70
N GLY A 16 -2.46 -4.96 11.08
CA GLY A 16 -3.24 -6.19 11.23
C GLY A 16 -3.69 -6.78 9.90
N PHE A 17 -3.95 -8.08 9.89
CA PHE A 17 -4.78 -8.70 8.85
C PHE A 17 -6.25 -8.49 9.22
N VAL A 18 -7.04 -7.99 8.27
CA VAL A 18 -8.49 -7.82 8.40
C VAL A 18 -9.14 -8.53 7.21
N ASP A 19 -10.15 -9.34 7.50
CA ASP A 19 -10.93 -10.10 6.53
C ASP A 19 -12.39 -9.94 6.94
N ASP A 20 -12.96 -8.79 6.60
CA ASP A 20 -14.37 -8.50 6.86
C ASP A 20 -15.20 -8.98 5.65
N PRO A 21 -16.13 -9.94 5.83
CA PRO A 21 -16.94 -10.47 4.74
C PRO A 21 -17.88 -9.43 4.09
N ASP A 22 -18.16 -8.31 4.76
CA ASP A 22 -18.97 -7.20 4.24
C ASP A 22 -18.11 -6.08 3.64
N ASP A 23 -16.77 -6.16 3.74
CA ASP A 23 -15.85 -5.18 3.15
C ASP A 23 -15.65 -5.46 1.65
N PRO A 24 -16.05 -4.54 0.75
CA PRO A 24 -15.84 -4.69 -0.68
C PRO A 24 -14.35 -4.78 -1.07
N GLY A 25 -13.42 -4.32 -0.21
CA GLY A 25 -11.98 -4.47 -0.39
C GLY A 25 -11.44 -5.88 -0.12
N GLY A 26 -12.22 -6.71 0.60
CA GLY A 26 -11.85 -8.07 0.98
C GLY A 26 -10.62 -8.15 1.87
N ALA A 27 -10.00 -9.34 1.92
CA ALA A 27 -8.80 -9.60 2.72
C ALA A 27 -7.73 -8.50 2.53
N THR A 28 -7.31 -7.90 3.64
CA THR A 28 -6.38 -6.77 3.69
C THR A 28 -5.31 -6.99 4.75
N LYS A 29 -4.05 -6.62 4.45
CA LYS A 29 -2.95 -6.62 5.43
C LYS A 29 -2.00 -5.47 5.16
N TYR A 30 -1.59 -4.74 6.21
CA TYR A 30 -0.75 -3.53 6.07
C TYR A 30 -1.37 -2.45 5.16
N GLY A 31 -2.71 -2.38 5.08
CA GLY A 31 -3.44 -1.52 4.15
C GLY A 31 -3.44 -1.98 2.69
N ILE A 32 -2.83 -3.13 2.37
CA ILE A 32 -2.83 -3.70 1.01
C ILE A 32 -3.97 -4.70 0.87
N THR A 33 -4.89 -4.41 -0.04
CA THR A 33 -6.04 -5.27 -0.38
C THR A 33 -5.63 -6.42 -1.30
N LEU A 34 -6.48 -7.46 -1.40
CA LEU A 34 -6.30 -8.56 -2.36
C LEU A 34 -6.11 -8.07 -3.79
N ALA A 35 -6.93 -7.12 -4.24
CA ALA A 35 -6.88 -6.59 -5.61
C ALA A 35 -5.54 -5.91 -5.93
N VAL A 36 -5.01 -5.11 -4.98
CA VAL A 36 -3.69 -4.48 -5.14
C VAL A 36 -2.60 -5.54 -5.19
N LEU A 37 -2.66 -6.56 -4.33
CA LEU A 37 -1.67 -7.63 -4.31
C LEU A 37 -1.73 -8.49 -5.59
N GLU A 38 -2.91 -8.76 -6.13
CA GLU A 38 -3.10 -9.45 -7.42
C GLU A 38 -2.48 -8.65 -8.57
N GLY A 39 -2.74 -7.34 -8.62
CA GLY A 39 -2.15 -6.43 -9.60
C GLY A 39 -0.63 -6.38 -9.50
N TRP A 40 -0.09 -6.34 -8.27
CA TRP A 40 1.35 -6.36 -8.00
C TRP A 40 2.01 -7.66 -8.45
N ARG A 41 1.42 -8.82 -8.11
CA ARG A 41 1.98 -10.14 -8.43
C ARG A 41 1.63 -10.62 -9.85
N GLY A 42 0.73 -9.94 -10.54
CA GLY A 42 0.31 -10.26 -11.91
C GLY A 42 -0.39 -11.61 -12.05
N ARG A 43 -1.02 -12.12 -10.99
CA ARG A 43 -1.75 -13.39 -10.99
C ARG A 43 -2.93 -13.34 -10.03
N ARG A 44 -3.91 -14.23 -10.22
CA ARG A 44 -5.02 -14.41 -9.27
C ARG A 44 -4.50 -14.95 -7.95
N LEU A 45 -5.00 -14.41 -6.84
CA LEU A 45 -4.60 -14.71 -5.47
C LEU A 45 -5.84 -15.01 -4.61
N GLY A 46 -5.61 -15.50 -3.40
CA GLY A 46 -6.65 -15.66 -2.39
C GLY A 46 -6.31 -14.96 -1.08
N ARG A 47 -7.26 -15.01 -0.13
CA ARG A 47 -7.10 -14.49 1.24
C ARG A 47 -5.82 -14.96 1.93
N GLU A 48 -5.38 -16.19 1.68
CA GLU A 48 -4.17 -16.75 2.28
C GLU A 48 -2.90 -16.08 1.76
N ASP A 49 -2.88 -15.65 0.50
CA ASP A 49 -1.76 -14.87 -0.05
C ASP A 49 -1.64 -13.51 0.65
N VAL A 50 -2.78 -12.87 0.98
CA VAL A 50 -2.83 -11.59 1.72
C VAL A 50 -2.40 -11.79 3.18
N ALA A 51 -2.92 -12.84 3.84
CA ALA A 51 -2.49 -13.19 5.20
C ALA A 51 -0.98 -13.46 5.26
N ALA A 52 -0.41 -14.08 4.22
CA ALA A 52 1.02 -14.35 4.06
C ALA A 52 1.85 -13.15 3.57
N LEU A 53 1.24 -12.00 3.26
CA LEU A 53 1.95 -10.81 2.81
C LEU A 53 3.01 -10.41 3.84
N LYS A 54 4.23 -10.20 3.35
CA LYS A 54 5.37 -9.80 4.18
C LYS A 54 5.46 -8.28 4.22
N LEU A 55 5.88 -7.75 5.36
CA LEU A 55 6.09 -6.31 5.54
C LEU A 55 7.02 -5.70 4.48
N ALA A 56 8.08 -6.41 4.10
CA ALA A 56 9.02 -5.94 3.06
C ALA A 56 8.35 -5.81 1.68
N GLU A 57 7.42 -6.70 1.35
CA GLU A 57 6.67 -6.64 0.09
C GLU A 57 5.64 -5.49 0.12
N ALA A 58 4.93 -5.32 1.25
CA ALA A 58 4.04 -4.16 1.44
C ALA A 58 4.78 -2.82 1.27
N ARG A 59 5.99 -2.69 1.82
CA ARG A 59 6.85 -1.51 1.62
C ARG A 59 7.18 -1.28 0.15
N ALA A 60 7.54 -2.34 -0.58
CA ALA A 60 7.84 -2.25 -2.01
C ALA A 60 6.61 -1.79 -2.82
N ILE A 61 5.42 -2.29 -2.47
CA ILE A 61 4.15 -1.88 -3.07
C ILE A 61 3.91 -0.39 -2.85
N TYR A 62 4.03 0.12 -1.60
CA TYR A 62 3.86 1.55 -1.33
C TYR A 62 4.89 2.42 -2.04
N ALA A 63 6.17 2.04 -2.00
CA ALA A 63 7.23 2.80 -2.66
C ALA A 63 7.04 2.86 -4.19
N GLU A 64 6.55 1.79 -4.81
CA GLU A 64 6.31 1.74 -6.24
C GLU A 64 4.98 2.37 -6.64
N LEU A 65 3.87 1.81 -6.19
CA LEU A 65 2.53 2.14 -6.69
C LEU A 65 2.01 3.47 -6.14
N TYR A 66 2.39 3.85 -4.93
CA TYR A 66 1.81 5.00 -4.22
C TYR A 66 2.78 6.19 -4.13
N TYR A 67 4.04 6.02 -4.53
CA TYR A 67 5.05 7.08 -4.43
C TYR A 67 5.78 7.33 -5.76
N ARG A 68 6.43 6.31 -6.34
CA ARG A 68 7.19 6.48 -7.59
C ARG A 68 6.34 6.55 -8.84
N ARG A 69 5.37 5.64 -9.04
CA ARG A 69 4.50 5.66 -10.23
C ARG A 69 3.69 6.95 -10.38
N PRO A 70 3.11 7.53 -9.32
CA PRO A 70 2.43 8.83 -9.41
C PRO A 70 3.41 10.00 -9.58
N GLY A 71 4.72 9.76 -9.52
CA GLY A 71 5.77 10.77 -9.71
C GLY A 71 6.01 11.67 -8.49
N ILE A 72 5.58 11.25 -7.30
CA ILE A 72 5.71 12.06 -6.07
C ILE A 72 7.19 12.25 -5.70
N ASP A 73 8.04 11.28 -6.01
CA ASP A 73 9.50 11.36 -5.83
C ASP A 73 10.14 12.54 -6.58
N ARG A 74 9.49 13.06 -7.63
CA ARG A 74 9.97 14.16 -8.48
C ARG A 74 9.48 15.54 -8.02
N LEU A 75 8.60 15.60 -7.03
CA LEU A 75 8.02 16.85 -6.54
C LEU A 75 8.86 17.48 -5.43
N PRO A 76 8.70 18.79 -5.15
CA PRO A 76 9.33 19.43 -4.00
C PRO A 76 9.08 18.65 -2.71
N ALA A 77 10.13 18.44 -1.91
CA ALA A 77 10.08 17.59 -0.71
C ALA A 77 8.97 17.98 0.28
N ALA A 78 8.61 19.26 0.34
CA ALA A 78 7.53 19.76 1.20
C ALA A 78 6.12 19.29 0.78
N LEU A 79 5.92 18.95 -0.50
CA LEU A 79 4.62 18.48 -1.03
C LEU A 79 4.46 16.96 -0.95
N GLN A 80 5.58 16.23 -0.86
CA GLN A 80 5.58 14.77 -0.95
C GLN A 80 4.73 14.08 0.13
N PRO A 81 4.77 14.49 1.41
CA PRO A 81 3.95 13.84 2.44
C PRO A 81 2.45 13.97 2.20
N LEU A 82 1.99 15.17 1.84
CA LEU A 82 0.58 15.44 1.55
C LEU A 82 0.08 14.61 0.36
N LEU A 83 0.88 14.55 -0.71
CA LEU A 83 0.51 13.82 -1.91
C LEU A 83 0.61 12.31 -1.74
N PHE A 84 1.56 11.82 -0.94
CA PHE A 84 1.64 10.42 -0.57
C PHE A 84 0.41 9.99 0.24
N ASP A 85 0.03 10.76 1.26
CA ASP A 85 -1.18 10.50 2.04
C ASP A 85 -2.44 10.52 1.16
N THR A 86 -2.53 11.48 0.24
CA THR A 86 -3.63 11.55 -0.73
C THR A 86 -3.66 10.31 -1.63
N ALA A 87 -2.51 9.86 -2.15
CA ALA A 87 -2.42 8.68 -3.01
C ALA A 87 -2.82 7.39 -2.27
N VAL A 88 -2.47 7.27 -0.98
CA VAL A 88 -2.90 6.14 -0.16
C VAL A 88 -4.43 6.16 0.02
N ASN A 89 -5.01 7.31 0.33
CA ASN A 89 -6.46 7.46 0.55
C ASN A 89 -7.31 7.28 -0.71
N GLN A 90 -6.81 7.66 -1.88
CA GLN A 90 -7.54 7.59 -3.15
C GLN A 90 -7.26 6.30 -3.93
N GLY A 91 -6.29 5.49 -3.48
CA GLY A 91 -5.77 4.35 -4.21
C GLY A 91 -4.69 4.74 -5.23
N PRO A 92 -3.91 3.75 -5.70
CA PRO A 92 -2.83 3.99 -6.64
C PRO A 92 -3.40 4.38 -8.01
N VAL A 93 -2.72 5.31 -8.70
CA VAL A 93 -3.03 5.74 -10.08
C VAL A 93 -2.41 4.85 -11.14
#